data_AF-A0A1B2I5M4-F1
#
_entry.id   AF-A0A1B2I5M4-F1
#
_cell.length_a   1.000
_cell.length_b   1.000
_cell.length_c   1.000
_cell.angle_alpha   90.00
_cell.angle_beta   90.00
_cell.angle_gamma   90.00
#
_symmetry.space_group_name_H-M   'P 1'
#
loop_
_entity.id
_entity.type
_entity.pdbx_description
1 polymer ?
#
loop_
_entity_poly.entity_id
_entity_poly.type
_entity_poly.pdbx_seq_one_letter_code
_entity_poly.pdbx_strand_id
1 'polypeptide(L)'
;MAQISLRVDDDVKHNAEKTLNDIGLSMSAAINIFLKTVAREKRIPFELSADPFYSASNIRYLENVMRDIKEGKARFTEHDLIEMD
;
A
#
# COMPACT_ATOMS: atom_id res chain seq x y z
N MET A 1 -14.31 21.73 19.56
CA MET A 1 -14.11 20.55 18.69
C MET A 1 -14.13 21.02 17.24
N ALA A 2 -13.29 20.46 16.38
CA ALA A 2 -13.33 20.73 14.95
C ALA A 2 -14.22 19.70 14.24
N GLN A 3 -14.91 20.10 13.18
CA GLN A 3 -15.75 19.23 12.37
C GLN A 3 -15.11 19.04 10.99
N ILE A 4 -15.14 17.80 10.49
CA ILE A 4 -14.66 17.43 9.15
C ILE A 4 -15.85 16.88 8.37
N SER A 5 -16.08 17.41 7.16
CA SER A 5 -17.05 16.88 6.20
C SER A 5 -16.29 16.26 5.04
N LEU A 6 -16.57 15.00 4.72
CA LEU A 6 -15.90 14.24 3.67
C LEU A 6 -16.95 13.80 2.64
N ARG A 7 -16.67 14.04 1.36
CA ARG A 7 -17.41 13.40 0.26
C ARG A 7 -16.69 12.12 -0.13
N VAL A 8 -17.44 11.05 -0.23
CA VAL A 8 -16.98 9.73 -0.60
C VAL A 8 -18.10 9.08 -1.41
N ASP A 9 -17.72 8.15 -2.28
CA ASP A 9 -18.67 7.31 -2.99
C ASP A 9 -19.51 6.46 -2.02
N ASP A 10 -20.79 6.25 -2.35
CA ASP A 10 -21.74 5.57 -1.46
C ASP A 10 -21.35 4.10 -1.22
N ASP A 11 -20.84 3.41 -2.25
CA ASP A 11 -20.42 2.01 -2.13
C ASP A 11 -19.16 1.90 -1.26
N VAL A 12 -18.22 2.83 -1.42
CA VAL A 12 -17.01 2.91 -0.58
C VAL A 12 -17.38 3.13 0.88
N LYS A 13 -18.31 4.06 1.15
CA LYS A 13 -18.79 4.35 2.51
C LYS A 13 -19.44 3.11 3.13
N HIS A 14 -20.35 2.45 2.40
CA HIS A 14 -21.06 1.28 2.88
C HIS A 14 -20.11 0.13 3.22
N ASN A 15 -19.17 -0.16 2.33
CA ASN A 15 -18.19 -1.22 2.54
C ASN A 15 -17.26 -0.94 3.73
N ALA A 16 -16.82 0.32 3.88
CA ALA A 16 -16.02 0.74 5.03
C ALA A 16 -16.80 0.61 6.34
N GLU A 17 -18.04 1.09 6.40
CA GLU A 17 -18.90 0.98 7.59
C GLU A 17 -19.13 -0.47 8.01
N LYS A 18 -19.47 -1.34 7.05
CA LYS A 18 -19.65 -2.77 7.32
C LYS A 18 -18.38 -3.38 7.93
N THR A 19 -17.24 -3.17 7.29
CA THR A 19 -15.96 -3.71 7.74
C THR A 19 -15.58 -3.20 9.14
N LEU A 20 -15.77 -1.90 9.40
CA LEU A 20 -15.47 -1.31 10.70
C LEU A 20 -16.40 -1.84 11.80
N ASN A 21 -17.68 -2.05 11.49
CA ASN A 21 -18.63 -2.64 12.44
C ASN A 21 -18.26 -4.08 12.78
N ASP A 22 -17.83 -4.88 11.80
CA ASP A 22 -17.39 -6.27 12.01
C ASP A 22 -16.19 -6.36 12.97
N ILE A 23 -15.32 -5.33 13.00
CA ILE A 23 -14.17 -5.23 13.93
C ILE A 23 -14.48 -4.40 15.19
N GLY A 24 -15.73 -3.94 15.38
CA GLY A 24 -16.15 -3.21 16.58
C GLY A 24 -15.73 -1.74 16.64
N LEU A 25 -15.51 -1.09 15.49
CA LEU A 25 -15.14 0.33 15.39
C LEU A 25 -16.22 1.15 14.68
N SER A 26 -16.45 2.38 15.14
CA SER A 26 -17.24 3.36 14.39
C SER A 26 -16.39 4.07 13.34
N MET A 27 -17.03 4.59 12.28
CA MET A 27 -16.37 5.45 11.28
C MET A 27 -15.61 6.61 11.94
N SER A 28 -16.21 7.30 12.91
CA SER A 28 -15.56 8.40 13.62
C SER A 28 -14.34 7.95 14.42
N ALA A 29 -14.37 6.77 15.03
CA ALA A 29 -13.22 6.22 15.74
C ALA A 29 -12.07 5.92 14.75
N ALA A 30 -12.37 5.27 13.62
CA ALA A 30 -11.39 4.95 12.59
C ALA A 30 -10.72 6.20 12.00
N ILE A 31 -11.50 7.23 11.65
CA ILE A 31 -10.96 8.50 11.14
C ILE A 31 -10.10 9.21 12.19
N ASN A 32 -10.50 9.20 13.46
CA ASN A 32 -9.69 9.77 14.53
C ASN A 32 -8.37 9.02 14.73
N ILE A 33 -8.38 7.69 14.64
CA ILE A 33 -7.16 6.87 14.70
C ILE A 33 -6.22 7.23 13.55
N PHE A 34 -6.75 7.33 12.33
CA PHE A 34 -5.98 7.74 11.15
C PHE A 34 -5.32 9.11 11.35
N LEU A 35 -6.10 10.13 11.72
CA LEU A 35 -5.59 11.49 11.92
C LEU A 35 -4.54 11.57 13.04
N LYS A 36 -4.73 10.86 14.16
CA LYS A 36 -3.74 10.78 15.23
C LYS A 36 -2.44 10.12 14.76
N THR A 37 -2.55 9.09 13.93
CA THR A 37 -1.39 8.37 13.40
C THR A 37 -0.62 9.25 12.42
N VAL A 38 -1.31 9.96 11.52
CA VAL A 38 -0.70 10.98 10.64
C VAL A 38 0.02 12.05 11.46
N ALA A 39 -0.64 12.59 12.49
CA ALA A 39 -0.06 13.63 13.33
C ALA A 39 1.20 13.17 14.10
N ARG A 40 1.21 11.91 14.54
CA ARG A 40 2.32 11.28 15.28
C ARG A 40 3.49 10.93 14.37
N GLU A 41 3.23 10.34 13.22
CA GLU A 41 4.27 9.79 12.33
C GLU A 41 4.70 10.75 11.22
N LYS A 42 4.01 11.90 11.08
CA LYS A 42 4.28 12.91 10.04
C LYS A 42 4.27 12.36 8.61
N ARG A 43 3.45 11.32 8.37
CA ARG A 43 3.26 10.66 7.08
C ARG A 43 1.87 10.05 6.99
N ILE A 44 1.46 9.62 5.79
CA ILE A 44 0.28 8.78 5.63
C ILE A 44 0.61 7.37 6.16
N PRO A 45 -0.20 6.81 7.09
CA PRO A 45 0.09 5.56 7.80
C PRO A 45 -0.22 4.30 6.99
N PHE A 46 0.05 4.34 5.69
CA PHE A 46 0.02 3.21 4.77
C PHE A 46 0.92 3.54 3.58
N GLU A 47 1.32 2.51 2.84
CA GLU A 47 2.14 2.68 1.65
C GLU A 47 1.33 3.34 0.53
N LEU A 48 1.90 4.37 -0.09
CA LEU A 48 1.36 4.98 -1.30
C LEU A 48 2.21 4.49 -2.46
N SER A 49 1.62 3.66 -3.32
CA SER A 49 2.26 3.30 -4.59
C SER A 49 1.25 3.39 -5.72
N ALA A 50 1.67 4.04 -6.81
CA ALA A 50 1.01 3.97 -8.11
C ALA A 50 1.69 2.96 -9.04
N ASP A 51 2.88 2.48 -8.67
CA ASP A 51 3.72 1.60 -9.49
C ASP A 51 3.93 0.24 -8.81
N PRO A 52 3.43 -0.86 -9.41
CA PRO A 52 3.66 -2.21 -8.90
C PRO A 52 5.15 -2.58 -8.77
N PHE A 53 6.05 -1.92 -9.52
CA PHE A 53 7.47 -2.24 -9.57
C PHE A 53 8.15 -2.12 -8.20
N TYR A 54 7.82 -1.12 -7.39
CA TYR A 54 8.45 -0.95 -6.08
C TYR A 54 7.70 -1.63 -4.93
N SER A 55 6.71 -2.49 -5.24
CA SER A 55 5.99 -3.26 -4.22
C SER A 55 6.94 -4.12 -3.38
N ALA A 56 6.63 -4.29 -2.09
CA ALA A 56 7.44 -5.12 -1.19
C ALA A 56 7.68 -6.55 -1.73
N SER A 57 6.70 -7.13 -2.42
CA SER A 57 6.85 -8.43 -3.07
C SER A 57 7.86 -8.40 -4.22
N ASN A 58 7.82 -7.37 -5.07
CA ASN A 58 8.76 -7.25 -6.18
C ASN A 58 10.17 -6.92 -5.70
N ILE A 59 10.32 -6.06 -4.70
CA ILE A 59 11.63 -5.79 -4.07
C ILE A 59 12.24 -7.07 -3.50
N ARG A 60 11.45 -7.87 -2.77
CA ARG A 60 11.90 -9.16 -2.24
C ARG A 60 12.31 -10.14 -3.35
N TYR A 61 11.59 -10.13 -4.48
CA TYR A 61 11.99 -10.91 -5.65
C TYR A 61 13.35 -10.46 -6.20
N LEU A 62 13.54 -9.15 -6.40
CA LEU A 62 14.81 -8.59 -6.89
C LEU A 62 15.99 -8.86 -5.94
N GLU A 63 15.78 -8.80 -4.62
CA GLU A 63 16.78 -9.17 -3.62
C GLU A 63 17.20 -10.64 -3.73
N ASN A 64 16.26 -11.54 -4.00
CA ASN A 64 16.56 -12.96 -4.23
C ASN A 64 17.37 -13.16 -5.51
N VAL A 65 16.99 -12.50 -6.60
CA VAL A 65 17.75 -12.52 -7.87
C VAL A 65 19.17 -12.02 -7.64
N MET A 66 19.35 -10.90 -6.92
CA MET A 66 20.68 -10.38 -6.60
C MET A 66 21.52 -11.39 -5.78
N ARG A 67 20.91 -12.11 -4.83
CA ARG A 67 21.61 -13.15 -4.07
C ARG A 67 22.06 -14.29 -4.97
N ASP A 68 21.19 -14.77 -5.85
CA ASP A 68 21.54 -15.86 -6.77
C ASP A 68 22.66 -15.45 -7.74
N ILE A 69 22.71 -14.18 -8.15
CA ILE A 69 23.82 -13.62 -8.93
C ILE A 69 25.12 -13.66 -8.14
N LYS A 70 25.11 -13.19 -6.88
CA LYS A 70 26.29 -13.17 -6.00
C LYS A 70 26.81 -14.58 -5.69
N GLU A 71 25.92 -15.56 -5.60
CA GLU A 71 26.26 -16.97 -5.35
C GLU A 71 26.59 -17.76 -6.63
N GLY A 72 26.54 -17.13 -7.81
CA GLY A 72 26.80 -17.79 -9.09
C GLY A 72 25.74 -18.82 -9.48
N LYS A 73 24.54 -18.76 -8.90
CA LYS A 73 23.39 -19.64 -9.16
C LYS A 73 22.40 -19.06 -10.18
N ALA A 74 22.52 -17.77 -10.48
CA ALA A 74 21.65 -17.08 -11.42
C ALA A 74 21.71 -17.73 -12.81
N ARG A 75 20.53 -17.95 -13.40
CA ARG A 75 20.37 -18.37 -14.79
C ARG A 75 19.84 -17.19 -15.57
N PHE A 76 20.66 -16.68 -16.48
CA PHE A 76 20.27 -15.62 -17.40
C PHE A 76 19.78 -16.25 -18.70
N THR A 77 18.70 -15.70 -19.23
CA THR A 77 18.21 -16.00 -20.58
C THR A 77 18.30 -14.72 -21.38
N GLU A 78 18.84 -14.81 -22.59
CA GLU A 78 18.92 -13.68 -23.51
C GLU A 78 17.50 -13.30 -23.97
N HIS A 79 17.18 -12.01 -23.95
CA HIS A 79 15.89 -11.49 -24.40
C HIS A 79 16.13 -10.24 -25.26
N ASP A 80 15.31 -10.08 -26.30
CA ASP A 80 15.32 -8.91 -27.18
C ASP A 80 14.98 -7.63 -26.41
N LEU A 81 15.43 -6.49 -26.93
CA LEU A 81 15.12 -5.18 -26.36
C LEU A 81 13.60 -4.95 -26.41
N ILE A 82 13.03 -4.56 -25.27
CA ILE A 82 11.62 -4.18 -25.18
C ILE A 82 11.51 -2.72 -25.62
N GLU A 83 10.82 -2.46 -26.74
CA GLU A 83 10.48 -1.11 -27.17
C GLU A 83 9.48 -0.51 -26.17
N MET A 84 9.74 0.72 -25.70
CA MET A 84 8.79 1.45 -24.86
C MET A 84 7.87 2.28 -25.77
N ASP A 85 6.59 1.94 -25.79
CA ASP A 85 5.52 2.78 -26.36
C ASP A 85 5.33 4.09 -25.55
#